data_AF-A0AAW0WHZ2-F1
#
_entry.id   AF-A0AAW0WHZ2-F1
#
_cell.length_a   1.000
_cell.length_b   1.000
_cell.length_c   1.000
_cell.angle_alpha   90.00
_cell.angle_beta   90.00
_cell.angle_gamma   90.00
#
_symmetry.space_group_name_H-M   'P 1'
#
loop_
_entity.id
_entity.type
_entity.pdbx_description
1 polymer ?
#
loop_
_entity_poly.entity_id
_entity_poly.type
_entity_poly.pdbx_seq_one_letter_code
_entity_poly.pdbx_strand_id
1 'polypeptide(L)'
;MSCAQESLPIHTQMEFFHCMMSKPYPASTGEQCSKTVRIEWAPIDECSKSSVGSSLLYKNGIRTSALKPRVYFIPTIVIDGHYNDNQLKNSLADLKSQICNAYQGPPHQGCF
;
A
#
# COMPACT_ATOMS: atom_id res chain seq x y z
N MET A 1 3.44 7.64 5.36
CA MET A 1 3.67 6.24 4.95
C MET A 1 4.78 6.09 3.90
N SER A 2 4.93 6.98 2.91
CA SER A 2 5.96 6.80 1.85
C SER A 2 7.40 6.68 2.34
N CYS A 3 7.79 7.38 3.41
CA CYS A 3 9.12 7.21 4.02
C CYS A 3 9.35 5.81 4.59
N ALA A 4 8.34 5.23 5.23
CA ALA A 4 8.40 3.86 5.72
C ALA A 4 8.44 2.84 4.57
N GLN A 5 7.75 3.12 3.45
CA GLN A 5 7.81 2.28 2.24
C GLN A 5 9.22 2.26 1.63
N GLU A 6 9.91 3.40 1.64
CA GLU A 6 11.28 3.49 1.11
C GLU A 6 12.31 2.82 2.04
N SER A 7 12.07 2.83 3.35
CA SER A 7 13.10 2.50 4.35
C SER A 7 12.98 1.11 4.98
N LEU A 8 11.81 0.48 4.92
CA LEU A 8 11.55 -0.78 5.63
C LEU A 8 11.52 -1.99 4.67
N PRO A 9 11.81 -3.21 5.14
CA PRO A 9 11.54 -4.43 4.36
C PRO A 9 10.04 -4.63 4.12
N ILE A 10 9.66 -5.28 3.00
CA ILE A 10 8.26 -5.39 2.57
C ILE A 10 7.32 -5.99 3.62
N HIS A 11 7.75 -7.02 4.36
CA HIS A 11 6.95 -7.61 5.44
C HIS A 11 6.70 -6.61 6.57
N THR A 12 7.74 -5.93 7.04
CA THR A 12 7.65 -4.92 8.09
C THR A 12 6.82 -3.72 7.65
N GLN A 13 6.91 -3.31 6.37
CA GLN A 13 6.04 -2.28 5.80
C GLN A 13 4.56 -2.66 5.95
N MET A 14 4.20 -3.89 5.56
CA MET A 14 2.82 -4.36 5.60
C MET A 14 2.27 -4.40 7.03
N GLU A 15 3.04 -4.91 7.99
CA GLU A 15 2.65 -4.91 9.40
C GLU A 15 2.49 -3.48 9.96
N PHE A 16 3.43 -2.60 9.62
CA PHE A 16 3.41 -1.20 10.05
C PHE A 16 2.19 -0.46 9.49
N PHE A 17 1.93 -0.58 8.18
CA PHE A 17 0.80 0.05 7.53
C PHE A 17 -0.53 -0.54 8.01
N HIS A 18 -0.61 -1.85 8.19
CA HIS A 18 -1.80 -2.48 8.76
C HIS A 18 -2.10 -1.94 10.17
N CYS A 19 -1.07 -1.81 11.03
CA CYS A 19 -1.24 -1.20 12.34
C CYS A 19 -1.78 0.22 12.23
N MET A 20 -1.18 1.07 11.39
CA MET A 20 -1.60 2.47 11.27
C MET A 20 -3.03 2.60 10.71
N MET A 21 -3.34 1.87 9.62
CA MET A 21 -4.64 1.94 8.94
C MET A 21 -5.78 1.34 9.77
N SER A 22 -5.48 0.47 10.74
CA SER A 22 -6.46 -0.08 11.68
C SER A 22 -6.84 0.88 12.80
N LYS A 23 -6.25 2.09 12.87
CA LYS A 23 -6.55 3.09 13.89
C LYS A 23 -7.50 4.16 13.35
N PRO A 24 -8.32 4.80 14.22
CA PRO A 24 -9.20 5.90 13.80
C PRO A 24 -8.47 7.11 13.20
N TYR A 25 -7.23 7.37 13.64
CA TYR A 25 -6.41 8.48 13.16
C TYR A 25 -5.03 7.99 12.70
N PRO A 26 -4.91 7.39 11.49
CA PRO A 26 -3.67 6.77 11.02
C PRO A 26 -2.47 7.73 10.96
N ALA A 27 -2.70 9.02 10.68
CA ALA A 27 -1.63 9.99 10.52
C ALA A 27 -0.83 10.24 11.82
N SER A 28 -1.44 10.05 12.99
CA SER A 28 -0.83 10.31 14.30
C SER A 28 -0.38 9.04 15.03
N THR A 29 -0.48 7.86 14.41
CA THR A 29 -0.22 6.57 15.07
C THR A 29 1.11 5.94 14.67
N GLY A 30 1.94 6.64 13.89
CA GLY A 30 3.22 6.14 13.39
C GLY A 30 4.17 5.67 14.51
N GLU A 31 4.41 6.50 15.53
CA GLU A 31 5.27 6.14 16.66
C GLU A 31 4.71 4.95 17.47
N GLN A 32 3.39 4.91 17.66
CA GLN A 32 2.76 3.79 18.37
C GLN A 32 2.97 2.48 17.58
N CYS A 33 2.72 2.51 16.28
CA CYS A 33 2.85 1.34 15.42
C CYS A 33 4.30 0.91 15.20
N SER A 34 5.25 1.84 15.25
CA SER A 34 6.67 1.50 15.13
C SER A 34 7.13 0.63 16.30
N LYS A 35 6.62 0.92 17.52
CA LYS A 35 6.86 0.10 18.71
C LYS A 35 6.26 -1.30 18.56
N THR A 36 5.06 -1.41 17.98
CA THR A 36 4.40 -2.71 17.73
C THR A 36 5.21 -3.60 16.80
N VAL A 37 5.78 -3.04 15.73
CA VAL A 37 6.57 -3.80 14.73
C VAL A 37 8.07 -3.76 14.99
N ARG A 38 8.50 -3.20 16.14
CA ARG A 38 9.89 -3.11 16.61
C ARG A 38 10.86 -2.44 15.63
N ILE A 39 10.46 -1.27 15.13
CA ILE A 39 11.30 -0.41 14.29
C ILE A 39 11.53 0.96 14.93
N GLU A 40 12.67 1.57 14.59
CA GLU A 40 13.00 2.94 14.99
C GLU A 40 12.08 3.96 14.30
N TRP A 41 11.42 4.81 15.11
CA TRP A 41 10.49 5.82 14.60
C TRP A 41 11.19 7.04 14.02
N ALA A 42 12.26 7.51 14.69
CA ALA A 42 12.87 8.80 14.40
C ALA A 42 13.27 8.98 12.93
N PRO A 43 13.92 8.01 12.25
CA PRO A 43 14.28 8.16 10.84
C PRO A 43 13.07 8.32 9.91
N ILE A 44 11.96 7.65 10.22
CA ILE A 44 10.71 7.71 9.42
C ILE A 44 10.04 9.08 9.63
N ASP A 45 10.00 9.56 10.87
CA ASP A 45 9.42 10.85 11.23
C ASP A 45 10.23 12.02 10.62
N GLU A 46 11.55 11.99 10.75
CA GLU A 46 12.47 12.96 10.15
C GLU A 46 12.30 12.99 8.62
N CYS A 47 12.28 11.83 7.96
CA CYS A 47 12.01 11.76 6.53
C CYS A 47 10.66 12.40 6.18
N SER A 48 9.61 12.14 6.97
CA SER A 48 8.26 12.64 6.70
C SER A 48 8.14 14.16 6.76
N LYS A 49 9.04 14.81 7.52
CA LYS A 49 9.13 16.27 7.68
C LYS A 49 10.13 16.92 6.72
N SER A 50 10.86 16.12 5.94
CA SER A 50 11.90 16.58 5.02
C SER A 50 11.41 16.70 3.57
N SER A 51 12.22 17.35 2.73
CA SER A 51 12.00 17.37 1.28
C SER A 51 12.04 15.99 0.61
N VAL A 52 12.70 15.01 1.24
CA VAL A 52 12.69 13.61 0.81
C VAL A 52 11.28 13.05 0.87
N GLY A 53 10.58 13.25 2.00
CA GLY A 53 9.18 12.86 2.17
C GLY A 53 8.27 13.50 1.12
N SER A 54 8.43 14.81 0.87
CA SER A 54 7.68 15.51 -0.19
C SER A 54 7.97 14.95 -1.58
N SER A 55 9.22 14.64 -1.90
CA SER A 55 9.63 14.06 -3.18
C SER A 55 9.05 12.65 -3.39
N LEU A 56 9.04 11.82 -2.35
CA LEU A 56 8.42 10.50 -2.38
C LEU A 56 6.91 10.59 -2.63
N LEU A 57 6.22 11.52 -1.97
CA LEU A 57 4.80 11.77 -2.21
C LEU A 57 4.53 12.27 -3.64
N TYR A 58 5.36 13.17 -4.16
CA TYR A 58 5.26 13.64 -5.55
C TYR A 58 5.40 12.49 -6.55
N LYS A 59 6.40 11.62 -6.38
CA LYS A 59 6.60 10.42 -7.22
C LYS A 59 5.38 9.50 -7.19
N ASN A 60 4.80 9.29 -6.02
CA ASN A 60 3.57 8.52 -5.89
C ASN A 60 2.38 9.20 -6.60
N GLY A 61 2.25 10.53 -6.49
CA GLY A 61 1.26 11.31 -7.24
C GLY A 61 1.38 11.16 -8.75
N ILE A 62 2.60 11.19 -9.30
CA ILE A 62 2.85 10.92 -10.72
C ILE A 62 2.39 9.52 -11.10
N ARG A 63 2.77 8.49 -10.33
CA ARG A 63 2.34 7.09 -10.57
C ARG A 63 0.81 6.95 -10.56
N THR A 64 0.13 7.53 -9.57
CA THR A 64 -1.33 7.52 -9.50
C THR A 64 -1.97 8.23 -10.69
N SER A 65 -1.44 9.38 -11.10
CA SER A 65 -1.97 10.16 -12.23
C SER A 65 -1.79 9.47 -13.59
N ALA A 66 -0.80 8.60 -13.70
CA ALA A 66 -0.49 7.85 -14.92
C ALA A 66 -1.42 6.65 -15.15
N LEU A 67 -2.16 6.19 -14.13
CA LEU A 67 -3.09 5.07 -14.26
C LEU A 67 -4.20 5.38 -15.28
N LYS A 68 -4.55 4.35 -16.07
CA LYS A 68 -5.63 4.37 -17.07
C LYS A 68 -6.58 3.19 -16.83
N PRO A 69 -7.90 3.42 -16.76
CA PRO A 69 -8.58 4.73 -16.70
C PRO A 69 -8.13 5.58 -15.50
N ARG A 70 -8.47 6.88 -15.52
CA ARG A 70 -8.05 7.79 -14.44
C ARG A 70 -8.70 7.35 -13.13
N VAL A 71 -7.90 7.29 -12.06
CA VAL A 71 -8.39 6.98 -10.70
C VAL A 71 -9.47 7.98 -10.30
N TYR A 72 -10.63 7.46 -9.88
CA TYR A 72 -11.76 8.24 -9.40
C TYR A 72 -12.17 7.89 -7.96
N PHE A 73 -11.66 6.80 -7.40
CA PHE A 73 -12.03 6.27 -6.09
C PHE A 73 -10.82 5.63 -5.38
N ILE A 74 -10.79 5.70 -4.06
CA ILE A 74 -9.78 5.04 -3.22
C ILE A 74 -10.51 4.13 -2.21
N PRO A 75 -10.05 2.89 -1.98
CA PRO A 75 -8.88 2.26 -2.59
C PRO A 75 -9.10 1.85 -4.06
N THR A 76 -8.04 1.95 -4.87
CA THR A 76 -7.97 1.43 -6.26
C THR A 76 -6.99 0.28 -6.30
N ILE A 77 -7.38 -0.84 -6.92
CA ILE A 77 -6.59 -2.06 -7.06
C ILE A 77 -6.30 -2.29 -8.55
N VAL A 78 -5.04 -2.56 -8.87
CA VAL A 78 -4.55 -2.88 -10.22
C VAL A 78 -3.87 -4.25 -10.14
N ILE A 79 -4.25 -5.18 -11.00
CA ILE A 79 -3.68 -6.54 -11.06
C ILE A 79 -3.06 -6.72 -12.44
N ASP A 80 -1.76 -7.01 -12.49
CA ASP A 80 -0.97 -7.17 -13.72
C ASP A 80 -1.12 -6.01 -14.73
N GLY A 81 -1.22 -4.78 -14.22
CA GLY A 81 -1.39 -3.58 -15.03
C GLY A 81 -2.82 -3.37 -15.57
N HIS A 82 -3.75 -4.29 -15.30
CA HIS A 82 -5.15 -4.17 -15.67
C HIS A 82 -5.96 -3.49 -14.58
N TYR A 83 -6.77 -2.52 -15.00
CA TYR A 83 -7.68 -1.76 -14.16
C TYR A 83 -8.95 -1.41 -14.95
N ASN A 84 -10.13 -1.73 -14.39
CA ASN A 84 -11.43 -1.25 -14.84
C ASN A 84 -12.45 -1.32 -13.68
N ASP A 85 -13.61 -0.69 -13.83
CA ASP A 85 -14.60 -0.55 -12.76
C ASP A 85 -15.13 -1.90 -12.23
N ASN A 86 -15.38 -2.86 -13.13
CA ASN A 86 -15.85 -4.19 -12.74
C ASN A 86 -14.78 -4.97 -11.98
N GLN A 87 -13.54 -4.94 -12.46
CA GLN A 87 -12.40 -5.54 -11.79
C GLN A 87 -12.18 -4.89 -10.42
N LEU A 88 -12.24 -3.56 -10.33
CA LEU A 88 -12.12 -2.85 -9.07
C LEU A 88 -13.18 -3.33 -8.06
N LYS A 89 -14.46 -3.36 -8.47
CA LYS A 89 -15.55 -3.82 -7.62
C LYS A 89 -15.32 -5.26 -7.12
N ASN A 90 -14.91 -6.15 -8.02
CA ASN A 90 -14.67 -7.55 -7.68
C ASN A 90 -13.44 -7.71 -6.78
N SER A 91 -12.36 -6.97 -7.03
CA SER A 91 -11.14 -6.98 -6.21
C SER A 91 -11.36 -6.41 -4.81
N LEU A 92 -12.26 -5.44 -4.66
CA LEU A 92 -12.64 -4.92 -3.34
C LEU A 92 -13.45 -5.93 -2.54
N ALA A 93 -14.28 -6.74 -3.20
CA ALA A 93 -15.08 -7.77 -2.55
C ALA A 93 -14.26 -9.03 -2.22
N ASP A 94 -13.42 -9.49 -3.15
CA ASP A 94 -12.63 -10.71 -3.01
C ASP A 94 -11.31 -10.60 -3.79
N LEU A 95 -10.32 -9.97 -3.16
CA LEU A 95 -8.98 -9.82 -3.73
C LEU A 95 -8.30 -11.18 -3.98
N LYS A 96 -8.52 -12.16 -3.11
CA LYS A 96 -7.89 -13.49 -3.21
C LYS A 96 -8.32 -14.17 -4.51
N SER A 97 -9.62 -14.23 -4.77
CA SER A 97 -10.15 -14.82 -6.01
C SER A 97 -9.65 -14.09 -7.25
N GLN A 98 -9.58 -12.75 -7.22
CA GLN A 98 -9.06 -12.00 -8.37
C GLN A 98 -7.57 -12.26 -8.64
N ILE A 99 -6.74 -12.36 -7.60
CA ILE A 99 -5.32 -12.73 -7.74
C ILE A 99 -5.19 -14.14 -8.30
N CYS A 100 -5.94 -15.10 -7.76
CA CYS A 100 -5.89 -16.48 -8.20
C CYS A 100 -6.36 -16.67 -9.65
N ASN A 101 -7.35 -15.90 -10.08
CA ASN A 101 -7.79 -15.90 -11.49
C ASN A 101 -6.76 -15.29 -12.44
N ALA A 102 -5.97 -14.30 -11.98
CA ALA A 102 -4.93 -13.67 -12.78
C ALA A 102 -3.63 -14.48 -12.84
N TYR A 103 -3.41 -15.35 -11.84
CA TYR A 103 -2.16 -16.10 -11.70
C TYR A 103 -1.98 -17.17 -12.79
N GLN A 104 -0.90 -17.06 -13.55
CA GLN A 104 -0.58 -17.93 -14.70
C GLN A 104 0.47 -19.01 -14.39
N GLY A 105 0.88 -19.14 -13.13
CA GLY A 105 1.88 -20.13 -12.70
C GLY A 105 1.28 -21.51 -12.35
N PRO A 106 2.12 -22.45 -11.85
CA PRO A 106 1.66 -23.76 -11.41
C PRO A 106 0.66 -23.65 -10.26
N PRO A 107 -0.33 -24.58 -10.14
CA PRO A 107 -1.35 -24.56 -9.10
C PRO A 107 -0.81 -24.18 -7.72
N HIS A 108 -1.33 -23.09 -7.17
CA HIS A 108 -0.90 -22.58 -5.88
C HIS A 108 -1.89 -23.00 -4.79
N GLN A 109 -1.41 -23.61 -3.70
CA GLN A 109 -2.28 -24.11 -2.61
C GLN A 109 -3.19 -23.02 -2.04
N GLY A 110 -2.72 -21.78 -2.02
CA GLY A 110 -3.50 -20.63 -1.57
C GLY A 110 -4.65 -20.22 -2.50
N CYS A 111 -4.85 -20.87 -3.65
CA CYS A 111 -5.93 -20.56 -4.59
C CYS A 111 -7.11 -21.54 -4.58
N PHE A 112 -7.05 -22.53 -3.68
CA PHE A 112 -8.09 -23.51 -3.47
C PHE A 112 -8.75 -23.33 -2.09
#